data_AF-A0A9E5FTV5-F1
#
_entry.id   AF-A0A9E5FTV5-F1
#
_cell.length_a   1.000
_cell.length_b   1.000
_cell.length_c   1.000
_cell.angle_alpha   90.00
_cell.angle_beta   90.00
_cell.angle_gamma   90.00
#
_symmetry.space_group_name_H-M   'P 1'
#
loop_
_entity.id
_entity.type
_entity.pdbx_description
1 polymer ?
#
loop_
_entity_poly.entity_id
_entity_poly.type
_entity_poly.pdbx_seq_one_letter_code
_entity_poly.pdbx_strand_id
1 'polypeptide(L)' 'RQTNVLRHWLVMCHGTQASAAQMHELLDQVSACTTRGHRLHIKVGEGFVERQGVHLRWYN' A
#
# COMPACT_ATOMS: atom_id res chain seq x y z
N ARG A 1 11.40 -7.54 -4.86
CA ARG A 1 10.64 -8.66 -4.23
C ARG A 1 9.38 -8.14 -3.50
N GLN A 2 9.49 -7.16 -2.59
CA GLN A 2 8.33 -6.58 -1.88
C GLN A 2 7.24 -6.03 -2.81
N THR A 3 7.62 -5.39 -3.92
CA THR A 3 6.68 -4.89 -4.94
C THR A 3 5.74 -5.99 -5.47
N ASN A 4 6.26 -7.21 -5.69
CA ASN A 4 5.45 -8.30 -6.22
C ASN A 4 4.47 -8.82 -5.18
N VAL A 5 4.87 -8.84 -3.91
CA VAL A 5 3.99 -9.24 -2.80
C VAL A 5 2.83 -8.25 -2.66
N LEU A 6 3.12 -6.94 -2.68
CA LEU A 6 2.08 -5.91 -2.58
C LEU A 6 1.15 -5.91 -3.79
N ARG A 7 1.68 -6.08 -5.01
CA ARG A 7 0.83 -6.24 -6.21
C ARG A 7 -0.07 -7.46 -6.10
N HIS A 8 0.50 -8.60 -5.69
CA HIS A 8 -0.27 -9.83 -5.50
C HIS A 8 -1.35 -9.65 -4.44
N TRP A 9 -1.05 -9.01 -3.31
CA TRP A 9 -2.03 -8.70 -2.27
C TRP A 9 -3.17 -7.81 -2.78
N LEU A 10 -2.86 -6.73 -3.51
CA LEU A 10 -3.88 -5.84 -4.10
C LEU A 10 -4.80 -6.57 -5.07
N VAL A 11 -4.25 -7.42 -5.93
CA VAL A 11 -5.03 -8.19 -6.90
C VAL A 11 -5.87 -9.27 -6.21
N MET A 12 -5.26 -10.07 -5.33
CA MET A 12 -5.93 -11.23 -4.73
C MET A 12 -6.94 -10.86 -3.66
N CYS A 13 -6.68 -9.82 -2.87
CA CYS A 13 -7.55 -9.43 -1.76
C CYS A 13 -8.55 -8.34 -2.14
N HIS A 14 -8.22 -7.49 -3.13
CA HIS A 14 -8.99 -6.29 -3.43
C HIS A 14 -9.36 -6.14 -4.91
N GLY A 15 -8.94 -7.07 -5.78
CA GLY A 15 -9.26 -7.03 -7.21
C GLY A 15 -8.70 -5.81 -7.94
N THR A 16 -7.83 -5.02 -7.31
CA THR A 16 -7.34 -3.75 -7.85
C THR A 16 -5.92 -3.91 -8.40
N GLN A 17 -5.65 -3.20 -9.49
CA GLN A 17 -4.30 -3.06 -10.04
C GLN A 17 -3.73 -1.68 -9.67
N ALA A 18 -2.41 -1.61 -9.56
CA ALA A 18 -1.70 -0.37 -9.26
C ALA A 18 -0.61 -0.12 -10.31
N SER A 19 -0.46 1.13 -10.72
CA SER A 19 0.59 1.53 -11.66
C SER A 19 1.99 1.35 -11.05
N ALA A 20 3.03 1.32 -11.88
CA ALA A 20 4.40 1.25 -11.40
C ALA A 20 4.76 2.42 -10.47
N ALA A 21 4.26 3.63 -10.76
CA ALA A 21 4.47 4.82 -9.94
C ALA A 21 3.78 4.70 -8.58
N GLN A 22 2.52 4.26 -8.54
CA GLN A 22 1.78 4.03 -7.29
C GLN A 22 2.46 2.98 -6.41
N MET A 23 3.03 1.94 -7.03
CA MET A 23 3.78 0.91 -6.31
C MET A 23 5.09 1.43 -5.72
N HIS A 24 5.78 2.32 -6.43
CA HIS A 24 7.01 2.95 -5.92
C HIS A 24 6.68 3.83 -4.73
N GLU A 25 5.70 4.72 -4.87
CA GLU A 25 5.24 5.61 -3.80
C GLU A 25 4.79 4.81 -2.57
N LEU A 26 4.05 3.71 -2.76
CA LEU A 26 3.64 2.86 -1.64
C LEU A 26 4.83 2.29 -0.89
N LEU A 27 5.86 1.81 -1.60
CA LEU A 27 7.06 1.27 -0.97
C LEU A 27 7.84 2.36 -0.24
N ASP A 28 7.98 3.53 -0.85
CA ASP A 28 8.69 4.67 -0.28
C ASP A 28 8.00 5.14 1.01
N GLN A 29 6.68 5.30 0.98
CA GLN A 29 5.88 5.68 2.15
C GLN A 29 5.91 4.60 3.24
N VAL A 30 5.77 3.32 2.89
CA VAL A 30 5.92 2.23 3.87
C VAL A 30 7.30 2.27 4.53
N SER A 31 8.35 2.53 3.75
CA SER A 31 9.73 2.62 4.27
C SER A 31 9.95 3.83 5.19
N ALA A 32 9.32 4.97 4.88
CA ALA A 32 9.34 6.17 5.71
C ALA A 32 8.46 6.04 6.98
N CYS A 33 7.50 5.12 6.97
CA CYS A 33 6.55 4.88 8.06
C CYS A 33 7.19 4.05 9.21
N THR A 34 8.27 4.55 9.81
CA THR A 34 9.11 3.78 10.77
C THR A 34 8.61 3.82 12.22
N THR A 35 7.84 4.84 12.63
CA THR A 35 7.35 4.96 14.01
C THR A 35 5.90 4.48 14.15
N ARG A 36 5.48 4.12 15.37
CA ARG A 36 4.10 3.68 15.67
C ARG A 36 3.03 4.73 15.38
N GLY A 37 3.39 6.01 15.32
CA GLY A 37 2.47 7.12 15.07
C GLY A 37 2.39 7.58 13.61
N HIS A 38 3.29 7.10 12.74
CA HIS A 38 3.25 7.49 11.33
C HIS A 38 2.01 6.91 10.66
N ARG A 39 1.24 7.80 10.03
CA ARG A 39 0.10 7.45 9.19
C ARG A 39 0.59 7.29 7.76
N LEU A 40 0.09 6.25 7.10
CA LEU A 40 0.20 6.09 5.66
C LEU A 40 -1.22 6.17 5.15
N HIS A 41 -1.47 7.04 4.18
CA HIS A 41 -2.75 7.14 3.47
C HIS A 41 -2.44 7.61 2.05
N ILE A 42 -2.44 6.68 1.09
CA ILE A 42 -2.09 6.98 -0.30
C ILE A 42 -3.05 6.33 -1.28
N LYS A 43 -3.28 6.99 -2.42
CA LYS A 43 -4.14 6.48 -3.49
C LYS A 43 -3.44 5.37 -4.26
N VAL A 44 -4.04 4.18 -4.31
CA VAL A 44 -3.49 3.02 -5.01
C VAL A 44 -4.63 2.30 -5.74
N GLY A 45 -4.52 2.24 -7.07
CA GLY A 45 -5.61 1.80 -7.93
C GLY A 45 -6.85 2.68 -7.73
N GLU A 46 -8.01 2.04 -7.54
CA GLU A 46 -9.28 2.74 -7.33
C GLU A 46 -9.52 3.18 -5.89
N GLY A 47 -8.74 2.68 -4.93
CA GLY A 47 -8.92 2.94 -3.50
C GLY A 47 -7.71 3.61 -2.85
N PHE A 48 -7.64 3.47 -1.54
CA PHE A 48 -6.57 3.99 -0.70
C PHE A 48 -5.95 2.88 0.13
N VAL A 49 -4.62 2.88 0.22
CA VAL A 49 -3.88 2.07 1.19
C VAL A 49 -3.66 2.92 2.43
N GLU A 50 -3.99 2.33 3.58
CA GLU A 50 -3.73 2.90 4.90
C GLU A 50 -2.90 1.95 5.76
N ARG A 51 -2.10 2.53 6.67
CA ARG A 51 -1.46 1.75 7.74
C ARG A 51 -2.35 1.72 8.98
N GLN A 52 -2.70 0.52 9.43
CA GLN A 52 -3.39 0.25 10.69
C GLN A 52 -2.46 -0.52 11.63
N GLY A 53 -1.71 0.21 12.45
CA GLY A 53 -0.70 -0.36 13.34
C GLY A 53 0.44 -1.03 12.55
N VAL A 54 0.52 -2.36 12.63
CA VAL A 54 1.54 -3.15 11.91
C VAL A 54 1.05 -3.70 10.57
N HIS A 55 -0.22 -3.47 10.22
CA HIS A 55 -0.83 -3.99 9.01
C HIS A 55 -1.12 -2.87 8.00
N LEU A 56 -1.13 -3.23 6.72
CA LEU A 56 -1.70 -2.41 5.67
C LEU A 56 -3.16 -2.83 5.43
N ARG A 57 -4.01 -1.84 5.25
CA ARG A 57 -5.41 -2.00 4.85
C ARG A 57 -5.62 -1.28 3.54
N TRP A 58 -6.46 -1.83 2.68
CA TRP A 58 -6.98 -1.13 1.51
C TRP A 58 -8.49 -0.97 1.64
N TYR A 59 -9.02 0.16 1.19
CA TYR A 59 -10.46 0.42 1.06
C TYR A 59 -10.75 1.32 -0.14
N ASN A 60 -11.96 1.21 -0.71
CA ASN A 60 -12.52 2.06 -1.75
C ASN A 60 -13.82 2.67 -1.24
#